data_AF-A0A1J3DXX1-F1
#
_entry.id   AF-A0A1J3DXX1-F1
#
_cell.length_a   1.000
_cell.length_b   1.000
_cell.length_c   1.000
_cell.angle_alpha   90.00
_cell.angle_beta   90.00
_cell.angle_gamma   90.00
#
_symmetry.space_group_name_H-M   'P 1'
#
loop_
_entity.id
_entity.type
_entity.pdbx_description
1 polymer ?
#
loop_
_entity_poly.entity_id
_entity_poly.type
_entity_poly.pdbx_seq_one_letter_code
_entity_poly.pdbx_strand_id
1 'polypeptide(L)'
;MGEEAHRVTLNVYDLSQGLARQLSASLLGKVIEGVWHTGVVVYGNEYFFGGGIQHLAAGTTPYGTPVRIIELGESHVPQDVFEMYLQEISPRYTAESYNLLTHNCNNFSNEVSQFLVGKGIPDYILQLPNEVLNSPMGGLLMPMIQNLETTLRAGAVPHAPQFRPQPQPFGAFSKDEGPKPSEKASKPEDSKTSASTTKLPPPVEQPSASKEKVKEDPLGDARTKIQEEITREFTALMAQGTLRASEAAAMATKRVMQKYGHLNVAA
;
A
#
# COMPACT_ATOMS: atom_id res chain seq x y z
N MET A 1 14.98 8.50 43.43
CA MET A 1 14.13 7.50 42.74
C MET A 1 14.82 7.22 41.42
N GLY A 2 15.05 5.95 41.06
CA GLY A 2 15.59 5.66 39.73
C GLY A 2 14.48 5.83 38.69
N GLU A 3 14.78 6.46 37.56
CA GLU A 3 13.86 6.47 36.42
C GLU A 3 13.83 5.05 35.84
N GLU A 4 12.64 4.47 35.71
CA GLU A 4 12.51 3.12 35.17
C GLU A 4 12.88 3.12 33.68
N ALA A 5 13.64 2.12 33.23
CA ALA A 5 14.11 2.01 31.87
C ALA A 5 13.25 0.98 31.12
N HIS A 6 12.44 1.46 30.18
CA HIS A 6 11.53 0.62 29.41
C HIS A 6 12.16 0.27 28.06
N ARG A 7 12.50 -1.02 27.87
CA ARG A 7 13.08 -1.51 26.62
C ARG A 7 12.10 -1.35 25.44
N VAL A 8 12.58 -0.79 24.33
CA VAL A 8 11.79 -0.50 23.12
C VAL A 8 12.33 -1.32 21.95
N THR A 9 11.46 -2.12 21.33
CA THR A 9 11.81 -2.94 20.15
C THR A 9 10.82 -2.74 19.01
N LEU A 10 11.31 -2.79 17.78
CA LEU A 10 10.50 -2.78 16.56
C LEU A 10 10.24 -4.23 16.10
N ASN A 11 8.99 -4.65 16.12
CA ASN A 11 8.56 -5.85 15.42
C ASN A 11 8.42 -5.55 13.93
N VAL A 12 8.96 -6.42 13.07
CA VAL A 12 8.90 -6.30 11.61
C VAL A 12 8.23 -7.53 11.02
N TYR A 13 7.23 -7.33 10.17
CA TYR A 13 6.43 -8.36 9.52
C TYR A 13 6.53 -8.23 8.00
N ASP A 14 6.47 -9.36 7.28
CA ASP A 14 6.30 -9.39 5.83
C ASP A 14 4.84 -9.73 5.47
N LEU A 15 4.08 -8.71 5.07
CA LEU A 15 2.69 -8.84 4.65
C LEU A 15 2.52 -9.70 3.38
N SER A 16 3.59 -9.95 2.63
CA SER A 16 3.57 -10.84 1.46
C SER A 16 3.79 -12.31 1.79
N GLN A 17 4.15 -12.65 3.04
CA GLN A 17 4.44 -14.01 3.50
C GLN A 17 5.46 -14.75 2.60
N GLY A 18 6.50 -14.04 2.17
CA GLY A 18 7.57 -14.51 1.27
C GLY A 18 7.28 -14.36 -0.23
N LEU A 19 6.04 -14.06 -0.63
CA LEU A 19 5.67 -13.93 -2.05
C LEU A 19 6.38 -12.77 -2.75
N ALA A 20 6.63 -11.64 -2.06
CA ALA A 20 7.40 -10.54 -2.62
C ALA A 20 8.81 -10.99 -2.99
N ARG A 21 9.50 -11.73 -2.10
CA ARG A 21 10.85 -12.26 -2.37
C ARG A 21 10.88 -13.26 -3.52
N GLN A 22 9.82 -14.06 -3.69
CA GLN A 22 9.73 -15.04 -4.78
C GLN A 22 9.43 -14.40 -6.14
N LEU A 23 8.56 -13.38 -6.19
CA LEU A 23 8.02 -12.83 -7.45
C LEU A 23 8.73 -11.53 -7.89
N SER A 24 9.36 -10.79 -6.98
CA SER A 24 10.01 -9.51 -7.29
C SER A 24 11.16 -9.63 -8.30
N ALA A 25 11.99 -10.67 -8.19
CA ALA A 25 13.13 -10.88 -9.09
C ALA A 25 12.71 -10.95 -10.57
N SER A 26 11.60 -11.64 -10.86
CA SER A 26 11.09 -11.87 -12.22
C SER A 26 10.16 -10.75 -12.73
N LEU A 27 9.46 -10.06 -11.83
CA LEU A 27 8.57 -8.95 -12.20
C LEU A 27 9.29 -7.60 -12.20
N LEU A 28 9.94 -7.24 -11.10
CA LEU A 28 10.47 -5.89 -10.84
C LEU A 28 11.91 -5.69 -11.34
N GLY A 29 12.60 -6.77 -11.73
CA GLY A 29 14.03 -6.75 -12.05
C GLY A 29 14.96 -6.53 -10.85
N LYS A 30 14.39 -6.44 -9.64
CA LYS A 30 15.07 -6.29 -8.36
C LYS A 30 14.39 -7.19 -7.33
N VAL A 31 15.16 -7.84 -6.46
CA VAL A 31 14.59 -8.54 -5.30
C VAL A 31 14.08 -7.51 -4.28
N ILE A 32 12.80 -7.60 -3.95
CA ILE A 32 12.20 -6.98 -2.75
C ILE A 32 12.09 -8.09 -1.70
N GLU A 33 12.70 -7.90 -0.54
CA GLU A 33 12.78 -8.94 0.51
C GLU A 33 11.43 -9.26 1.16
N GLY A 34 10.51 -8.30 1.20
CA GLY A 34 9.20 -8.40 1.84
C GLY A 34 8.40 -7.11 1.69
N VAL A 35 7.12 -7.14 2.07
CA VAL A 35 6.26 -5.97 2.18
C VAL A 35 6.15 -5.61 3.66
N TRP A 36 6.98 -4.66 4.10
CA TRP A 36 7.19 -4.40 5.52
C TRP A 36 6.01 -3.70 6.20
N HIS A 37 5.50 -4.34 7.25
CA HIS A 37 4.69 -3.72 8.30
C HIS A 37 5.49 -3.72 9.61
N THR A 38 5.35 -2.67 10.42
CA THR A 38 6.01 -2.59 11.73
C THR A 38 5.08 -2.16 12.86
N GLY A 39 5.35 -2.70 14.05
CA GLY A 39 4.80 -2.25 15.33
C GLY A 39 5.92 -1.95 16.31
N VAL A 40 5.74 -0.93 17.15
CA VAL A 40 6.68 -0.60 18.24
C VAL A 40 6.19 -1.27 19.53
N VAL A 41 7.05 -2.07 20.14
CA VAL A 41 6.78 -2.79 21.39
C VAL A 41 7.42 -2.06 22.55
N VAL A 42 6.61 -1.69 23.54
CA VAL A 42 6.99 -1.01 24.80
C VAL A 42 5.85 -1.17 25.83
N TYR A 43 6.14 -1.10 27.13
CA TYR A 43 5.15 -1.28 28.24
C TYR A 43 4.33 -2.59 28.17
N GLY A 44 4.84 -3.63 27.51
CA GLY A 44 4.14 -4.90 27.29
C GLY A 44 3.12 -4.91 26.15
N ASN A 45 2.90 -3.76 25.50
CA ASN A 45 2.00 -3.59 24.36
C ASN A 45 2.80 -3.43 23.05
N GLU A 46 2.12 -3.66 21.92
CA GLU A 46 2.61 -3.43 20.58
C GLU A 46 1.71 -2.41 19.87
N TYR A 47 2.27 -1.28 19.49
CA TYR A 47 1.59 -0.11 18.93
C TYR A 47 1.86 0.00 17.43
N PHE A 48 0.81 0.15 16.62
CA PHE A 48 0.90 0.23 15.15
C PHE A 48 -0.21 1.12 14.57
N PHE A 49 -0.08 1.51 13.29
CA PHE A 49 -1.06 2.32 12.57
C PHE A 49 -1.70 1.55 11.42
N GLY A 50 -3.03 1.68 11.30
CA GLY A 50 -3.88 1.07 10.27
C GLY A 50 -5.18 1.88 10.12
N GLY A 51 -6.32 1.31 10.53
CA GLY A 51 -7.60 2.04 10.66
C GLY A 51 -7.65 2.99 11.85
N GLY A 52 -6.60 3.79 12.06
CA GLY A 52 -6.30 4.49 13.31
C GLY A 52 -5.05 3.96 14.01
N ILE A 53 -4.58 4.67 15.03
CA ILE A 53 -3.60 4.16 16.00
C ILE A 53 -4.24 2.98 16.74
N GLN A 54 -3.53 1.86 16.78
CA GLN A 54 -3.97 0.63 17.43
C GLN A 54 -2.88 0.10 18.35
N HIS A 55 -3.29 -0.63 19.38
CA HIS A 55 -2.40 -1.34 20.28
C HIS A 55 -3.04 -2.64 20.76
N LEU A 56 -2.21 -3.65 20.98
CA LEU A 56 -2.57 -4.97 21.54
C LEU A 56 -1.44 -5.43 22.46
N ALA A 57 -1.65 -6.46 23.28
CA ALA A 57 -0.57 -7.07 24.05
C ALA A 57 0.51 -7.62 23.10
N ALA A 58 1.79 -7.41 23.42
CA ALA A 58 2.90 -7.75 22.54
C ALA A 58 2.89 -9.23 22.10
N GLY A 59 2.99 -9.49 20.80
CA GLY A 59 2.92 -10.84 20.24
C GLY A 59 1.51 -11.45 20.16
N THR A 60 0.45 -10.69 20.48
CA THR A 60 -0.95 -11.06 20.20
C THR A 60 -1.52 -10.36 18.96
N THR A 61 -0.67 -9.63 18.23
CA THR A 61 -1.07 -8.91 17.01
C THR A 61 -1.47 -9.86 15.88
N PRO A 62 -2.48 -9.51 15.07
CA PRO A 62 -3.02 -10.41 14.04
C PRO A 62 -2.08 -10.61 12.83
N TYR A 63 -0.92 -9.95 12.81
CA TYR A 63 0.15 -10.16 11.83
C TYR A 63 1.00 -11.40 12.12
N GLY A 64 0.80 -12.07 13.25
CA GLY A 64 1.45 -13.33 13.61
C GLY A 64 2.81 -13.17 14.28
N THR A 65 3.79 -13.98 13.88
CA THR A 65 5.16 -13.89 14.42
C THR A 65 6.00 -12.90 13.58
N PRO A 66 6.68 -11.91 14.18
CA PRO A 66 7.55 -11.00 13.44
C PRO A 66 8.73 -11.75 12.82
N VAL A 67 9.07 -11.41 11.58
CA VAL A 67 10.20 -12.00 10.84
C VAL A 67 11.55 -11.42 11.26
N ARG A 68 11.55 -10.23 11.89
CA ARG A 68 12.70 -9.62 12.58
C ARG A 68 12.17 -8.85 13.80
N ILE A 69 12.88 -8.92 14.92
CA ILE A 69 12.70 -8.02 16.07
C ILE A 69 13.98 -7.20 16.18
N ILE A 70 13.86 -5.87 16.16
CA ILE A 70 15.00 -4.94 16.14
C ILE A 70 14.99 -4.12 17.41
N GLU A 71 16.11 -4.10 18.14
CA GLU A 71 16.25 -3.32 19.36
C GLU A 71 16.54 -1.85 19.03
N LEU A 72 15.68 -0.94 19.51
CA LEU A 72 15.80 0.50 19.25
C LEU A 72 16.55 1.21 20.39
N GLY A 73 16.31 0.76 21.63
CA GLY A 73 16.98 1.24 22.84
C GLY A 73 16.12 1.06 24.08
N GLU A 74 16.38 1.90 25.08
CA GLU A 74 15.58 2.02 26.29
C GLU A 74 14.98 3.44 26.35
N SER A 75 13.78 3.56 26.90
CA SER A 75 13.08 4.82 27.11
C SER A 75 12.82 5.05 28.60
N HIS A 76 13.01 6.29 29.05
CA HIS A 76 12.61 6.75 30.39
C HIS A 76 11.28 7.51 30.36
N VAL A 77 10.56 7.50 29.23
CA VAL A 77 9.23 8.11 29.13
C VAL A 77 8.22 7.26 29.90
N PRO A 78 7.46 7.83 30.85
CA PRO A 78 6.36 7.12 31.52
C PRO A 78 5.25 6.70 30.55
N GLN A 79 4.57 5.58 30.84
CA GLN A 79 3.52 5.05 29.97
C GLN A 79 2.36 6.04 29.77
N ASP A 80 1.93 6.74 30.82
CA ASP A 80 0.86 7.75 30.75
C ASP A 80 1.25 8.95 29.88
N VAL A 81 2.51 9.40 29.96
CA VAL A 81 3.06 10.44 29.07
C VAL A 81 3.09 9.97 27.61
N PHE A 82 3.43 8.70 27.36
CA PHE A 82 3.37 8.12 26.02
C PHE A 82 1.93 7.99 25.50
N GLU A 83 0.97 7.57 26.33
CA GLU A 83 -0.45 7.49 25.96
C GLU A 83 -1.06 8.87 25.70
N MET A 84 -0.64 9.92 26.43
CA MET A 84 -0.97 11.32 26.13
C MET A 84 -0.40 11.76 24.78
N TYR A 85 0.86 11.43 24.46
CA TYR A 85 1.46 11.72 23.16
C TYR A 85 0.73 10.99 22.02
N LEU A 86 0.36 9.71 22.19
CA LEU A 86 -0.47 8.97 21.22
C LEU A 86 -1.83 9.64 20.98
N GLN A 87 -2.46 10.18 22.03
CA GLN A 87 -3.69 10.96 21.89
C GLN A 87 -3.46 12.27 21.12
N GLU A 88 -2.38 13.00 21.40
CA GLU A 88 -2.01 14.24 20.70
C GLU A 88 -1.80 14.02 19.19
N ILE A 89 -1.10 12.95 18.81
CA ILE A 89 -0.82 12.66 17.39
C ILE A 89 -1.98 11.96 16.67
N SER A 90 -2.96 11.41 17.40
CA SER A 90 -4.08 10.66 16.82
C SER A 90 -4.86 11.37 15.69
N PRO A 91 -5.07 12.71 15.67
CA PRO A 91 -5.73 13.39 14.55
C PRO A 91 -4.93 13.35 13.24
N ARG A 92 -3.64 13.02 13.28
CA ARG A 92 -2.78 12.78 12.10
C ARG A 92 -2.72 11.30 11.69
N TYR A 93 -3.28 10.40 12.49
CA TYR A 93 -3.21 8.95 12.32
C TYR A 93 -4.61 8.33 12.44
N THR A 94 -5.52 8.77 11.55
CA THR A 94 -6.87 8.22 11.38
C THR A 94 -6.92 7.24 10.21
N ALA A 95 -8.01 6.50 10.05
CA ALA A 95 -8.21 5.65 8.87
C ALA A 95 -8.17 6.47 7.56
N GLU A 96 -8.71 7.69 7.56
CA GLU A 96 -8.76 8.60 6.41
C GLU A 96 -7.39 9.11 6.00
N SER A 97 -6.47 9.29 6.95
CA SER A 97 -5.10 9.72 6.68
C SER A 97 -4.19 8.57 6.23
N TYR A 98 -4.59 7.31 6.37
CA TYR A 98 -3.76 6.16 6.02
C TYR A 98 -3.48 6.12 4.51
N ASN A 99 -2.20 6.22 4.13
CA ASN A 99 -1.72 6.01 2.78
C ASN A 99 -0.52 5.06 2.79
N LEU A 100 -0.63 3.94 2.08
CA LEU A 100 0.37 2.87 2.10
C LEU A 100 1.75 3.31 1.58
N LEU A 101 1.81 4.35 0.75
CA LEU A 101 3.05 4.81 0.12
C LEU A 101 3.72 5.96 0.90
N THR A 102 2.95 6.86 1.50
CA THR A 102 3.48 8.10 2.10
C THR A 102 3.21 8.28 3.60
N HIS A 103 2.17 7.62 4.15
CA HIS A 103 1.75 7.77 5.54
C HIS A 103 1.14 6.49 6.09
N ASN A 104 2.01 5.55 6.47
CA ASN A 104 1.67 4.18 6.84
C ASN A 104 2.20 3.78 8.24
N CYS A 105 2.04 2.51 8.61
CA CYS A 105 2.57 1.90 9.84
C CYS A 105 4.06 2.18 10.13
N ASN A 106 4.87 2.30 9.09
CA ASN A 106 6.32 2.49 9.18
C ASN A 106 6.63 3.97 9.45
N ASN A 107 5.87 4.91 8.86
CA ASN A 107 5.92 6.34 9.23
C ASN A 107 5.55 6.54 10.71
N PHE A 108 4.45 5.94 11.17
CA PHE A 108 4.02 5.97 12.57
C PHE A 108 5.09 5.40 13.51
N SER A 109 5.61 4.21 13.20
CA SER A 109 6.66 3.55 14.02
C SER A 109 7.93 4.40 14.11
N ASN A 110 8.27 5.13 13.05
CA ASN A 110 9.42 6.03 12.99
C ASN A 110 9.23 7.32 13.82
N GLU A 111 8.01 7.84 13.91
CA GLU A 111 7.71 9.00 14.77
C GLU A 111 7.72 8.58 16.25
N VAL A 112 7.06 7.46 16.56
CA VAL A 112 7.02 6.86 17.90
C VAL A 112 8.42 6.47 18.40
N SER A 113 9.28 5.89 17.56
CA SER A 113 10.65 5.56 17.97
C SER A 113 11.51 6.81 18.22
N GLN A 114 11.28 7.90 17.47
CA GLN A 114 11.95 9.18 17.73
C GLN A 114 11.51 9.79 19.05
N PHE A 115 10.20 9.75 19.36
CA PHE A 115 9.68 10.21 20.66
C PHE A 115 10.21 9.38 21.84
N LEU A 116 10.19 8.05 21.74
CA LEU A 116 10.57 7.16 22.85
C LEU A 116 12.09 7.07 23.08
N VAL A 117 12.90 6.99 22.03
CA VAL A 117 14.35 6.68 22.15
C VAL A 117 15.27 7.59 21.31
N GLY A 118 14.73 8.68 20.72
CA GLY A 118 15.52 9.65 19.95
C GLY A 118 16.08 9.13 18.62
N LYS A 119 15.56 8.00 18.09
CA LYS A 119 16.07 7.36 16.87
C LYS A 119 14.94 6.94 15.94
N GLY A 120 15.16 7.03 14.63
CA GLY A 120 14.26 6.46 13.63
C GLY A 120 14.35 4.93 13.52
N ILE A 121 13.46 4.34 12.72
CA ILE A 121 13.54 2.93 12.31
C ILE A 121 14.47 2.78 11.09
N PRO A 122 14.95 1.56 10.76
CA PRO A 122 15.89 1.37 9.65
C PRO A 122 15.39 1.86 8.29
N ASP A 123 16.23 2.60 7.57
CA ASP A 123 15.91 3.22 6.27
C ASP A 123 15.33 2.24 5.23
N TYR A 124 15.77 0.98 5.20
CA TYR A 124 15.28 -0.02 4.25
C TYR A 124 13.77 -0.31 4.40
N ILE A 125 13.18 0.01 5.57
CA ILE A 125 11.74 -0.11 5.83
C ILE A 125 11.01 1.14 5.31
N LEU A 126 11.57 2.32 5.54
CA LEU A 126 11.01 3.61 5.13
C LEU A 126 11.14 3.89 3.63
N GLN A 127 12.20 3.38 2.99
CA GLN A 127 12.46 3.60 1.56
C GLN A 127 11.73 2.61 0.65
N LEU A 128 11.20 1.49 1.17
CA LEU A 128 10.52 0.45 0.38
C LEU A 128 9.43 1.01 -0.58
N PRO A 129 8.53 1.93 -0.17
CA PRO A 129 7.57 2.52 -1.10
C PRO A 129 8.23 3.25 -2.29
N ASN A 130 9.32 3.96 -2.04
CA ASN A 130 10.08 4.65 -3.09
C ASN A 130 10.79 3.64 -4.01
N GLU A 131 11.27 2.51 -3.50
CA GLU A 131 11.85 1.46 -4.34
C GLU A 131 10.81 0.81 -5.26
N VAL A 132 9.59 0.57 -4.76
CA VAL A 132 8.48 0.03 -5.54
C VAL A 132 8.06 1.02 -6.63
N LEU A 133 7.85 2.29 -6.29
CA LEU A 133 7.38 3.32 -7.21
C LEU A 133 8.39 3.64 -8.33
N ASN A 134 9.69 3.65 -8.02
CA ASN A 134 10.74 3.89 -9.01
C ASN A 134 11.10 2.64 -9.85
N SER A 135 10.47 1.49 -9.60
CA SER A 135 10.66 0.29 -10.42
C SER A 135 9.86 0.36 -11.74
N PRO A 136 10.30 -0.30 -12.83
CA PRO A 136 9.57 -0.30 -14.10
C PRO A 136 8.13 -0.84 -14.03
N MET A 137 7.80 -1.66 -13.03
CA MET A 137 6.44 -2.18 -12.81
C MET A 137 5.68 -1.48 -11.68
N GLY A 138 6.24 -0.43 -11.05
CA GLY A 138 5.58 0.28 -9.94
C GLY A 138 4.16 0.73 -10.30
N GLY A 139 4.00 1.31 -11.50
CA GLY A 139 2.69 1.68 -12.06
C GLY A 139 1.73 0.50 -12.31
N LEU A 140 2.24 -0.71 -12.61
CA LEU A 140 1.42 -1.91 -12.80
C LEU A 140 1.01 -2.55 -11.46
N LEU A 141 1.79 -2.35 -10.39
CA LEU A 141 1.44 -2.81 -9.05
C LEU A 141 0.44 -1.91 -8.32
N MET A 142 0.16 -0.69 -8.83
CA MET A 142 -0.75 0.26 -8.19
C MET A 142 -2.12 -0.32 -7.77
N PRO A 143 -2.81 -1.17 -8.56
CA PRO A 143 -4.07 -1.78 -8.11
C PRO A 143 -3.90 -2.74 -6.92
N MET A 144 -2.76 -3.43 -6.84
CA MET A 144 -2.43 -4.31 -5.71
C MET A 144 -2.07 -3.50 -4.46
N ILE A 145 -1.35 -2.39 -4.63
CA ILE A 145 -1.02 -1.41 -3.59
C ILE A 145 -2.30 -0.78 -3.03
N GLN A 146 -3.25 -0.36 -3.88
CA GLN A 146 -4.53 0.21 -3.46
C GLN A 146 -5.43 -0.80 -2.71
N ASN A 147 -5.45 -2.06 -3.13
CA ASN A 147 -6.17 -3.12 -2.41
C ASN A 147 -5.55 -3.41 -1.03
N LEU A 148 -4.21 -3.40 -0.95
CA LEU A 148 -3.46 -3.56 0.28
C LEU A 148 -3.69 -2.38 1.24
N GLU A 149 -3.66 -1.15 0.72
CA GLU A 149 -4.00 0.08 1.44
C GLU A 149 -5.42 0.03 2.00
N THR A 150 -6.40 -0.34 1.17
CA THR A 150 -7.81 -0.48 1.57
C THR A 150 -7.98 -1.47 2.73
N THR A 151 -7.22 -2.57 2.72
CA THR A 151 -7.25 -3.59 3.78
C THR A 151 -6.68 -3.05 5.10
N LEU A 152 -5.49 -2.43 5.06
CA LEU A 152 -4.82 -1.89 6.24
C LEU A 152 -5.54 -0.67 6.84
N ARG A 153 -6.11 0.18 5.98
CA ARG A 153 -7.00 1.30 6.33
C ARG A 153 -8.29 0.84 7.02
N ALA A 154 -8.79 -0.36 6.71
CA ALA A 154 -9.91 -0.97 7.43
C ALA A 154 -9.50 -1.61 8.77
N GLY A 155 -8.23 -1.51 9.18
CA GLY A 155 -7.68 -2.20 10.34
C GLY A 155 -7.55 -3.72 10.18
N ALA A 156 -7.78 -4.24 8.97
CA ALA A 156 -7.73 -5.67 8.68
C ALA A 156 -6.32 -6.12 8.27
N VAL A 157 -6.00 -7.39 8.54
CA VAL A 157 -4.71 -7.97 8.14
C VAL A 157 -4.74 -8.49 6.70
N PRO A 158 -3.78 -8.07 5.85
CA PRO A 158 -3.60 -8.62 4.51
C PRO A 158 -3.32 -10.12 4.54
N HIS A 159 -4.13 -10.87 3.80
CA HIS A 159 -3.93 -12.30 3.59
C HIS A 159 -3.20 -12.54 2.27
N ALA A 160 -2.12 -13.32 2.29
CA ALA A 160 -1.47 -13.77 1.07
C ALA A 160 -2.47 -14.54 0.19
N PRO A 161 -2.51 -14.30 -1.15
CA PRO A 161 -3.49 -14.92 -2.03
C PRO A 161 -3.36 -16.45 -2.04
N GLN A 162 -4.32 -17.13 -1.41
CA GLN A 162 -4.32 -18.59 -1.34
C GLN A 162 -4.60 -19.21 -2.71
N PHE A 163 -3.54 -19.67 -3.38
CA PHE A 163 -3.63 -20.41 -4.62
C PHE A 163 -4.19 -21.83 -4.37
N ARG A 164 -5.51 -21.92 -4.15
CA ARG A 164 -6.22 -23.21 -4.01
C ARG A 164 -6.42 -23.81 -5.41
N PRO A 165 -5.75 -24.92 -5.77
CA PRO A 165 -6.08 -25.63 -6.99
C PRO A 165 -7.52 -26.17 -6.85
N GLN A 166 -8.42 -25.73 -7.74
CA GLN A 166 -9.77 -26.30 -7.78
C GLN A 166 -9.67 -27.76 -8.28
N PRO A 167 -10.16 -28.75 -7.51
CA PRO A 167 -10.35 -30.09 -8.06
C PRO A 167 -11.44 -30.02 -9.12
N GLN A 168 -11.08 -30.27 -10.39
CA GLN A 168 -12.08 -30.40 -11.44
C GLN A 168 -12.96 -31.63 -11.15
N PRO A 169 -14.29 -31.52 -11.29
CA PRO A 169 -15.17 -32.66 -11.07
C PRO A 169 -15.01 -33.68 -12.20
N PHE A 170 -14.28 -34.77 -11.92
CA PHE A 170 -14.31 -35.96 -12.77
C PHE A 170 -15.73 -36.53 -12.77
N GLY A 171 -16.37 -36.51 -13.94
CA GLY A 171 -17.74 -36.99 -14.09
C GLY A 171 -17.85 -38.51 -13.94
N ALA A 172 -18.86 -38.97 -13.19
CA ALA A 172 -19.23 -40.38 -13.06
C ALA A 172 -20.62 -40.61 -13.69
N PHE A 173 -20.72 -41.58 -14.60
CA PHE A 173 -21.97 -41.97 -15.28
C PHE A 173 -22.59 -43.23 -14.66
N SER A 174 -23.88 -43.15 -14.30
CA SER A 174 -24.91 -44.22 -14.30
C SER A 174 -26.26 -43.52 -13.99
N LYS A 175 -27.41 -43.78 -14.66
CA LYS A 175 -28.19 -45.02 -14.84
C LYS A 175 -28.68 -45.61 -13.50
N ASP A 176 -29.96 -45.91 -13.28
CA ASP A 176 -31.19 -45.65 -14.07
C ASP A 176 -32.43 -45.70 -13.11
N GLU A 177 -33.65 -45.87 -13.63
CA GLU A 177 -34.92 -46.19 -12.94
C GLU A 177 -35.76 -45.07 -12.26
N GLY A 178 -37.09 -45.33 -12.27
CA GLY A 178 -38.20 -44.66 -11.59
C GLY A 178 -39.41 -45.65 -11.54
N PRO A 179 -40.65 -45.28 -11.13
CA PRO A 179 -41.22 -43.93 -11.01
C PRO A 179 -42.04 -43.66 -9.71
N LYS A 180 -42.89 -42.62 -9.75
CA LYS A 180 -43.76 -42.00 -8.71
C LYS A 180 -44.84 -42.91 -8.07
N PRO A 181 -45.35 -42.57 -6.86
CA PRO A 181 -46.49 -41.63 -6.67
C PRO A 181 -46.14 -40.43 -5.73
N SER A 182 -46.74 -39.23 -5.76
CA SER A 182 -48.15 -38.78 -5.83
C SER A 182 -48.91 -38.89 -4.49
N GLU A 183 -49.71 -37.91 -4.04
CA GLU A 183 -50.01 -36.57 -4.60
C GLU A 183 -49.03 -35.50 -4.04
N LYS A 184 -49.31 -34.37 -3.35
CA LYS A 184 -50.48 -33.47 -3.06
C LYS A 184 -49.84 -32.09 -2.67
N ALA A 185 -50.49 -30.93 -2.54
CA ALA A 185 -51.91 -30.55 -2.59
C ALA A 185 -52.13 -29.23 -3.40
N SER A 186 -52.84 -28.22 -2.88
CA SER A 186 -53.53 -27.21 -3.71
C SER A 186 -53.62 -25.77 -3.14
N LYS A 187 -53.49 -24.82 -4.08
CA LYS A 187 -54.00 -23.42 -4.20
C LYS A 187 -55.35 -23.09 -3.48
N PRO A 188 -55.74 -21.81 -3.26
CA PRO A 188 -55.75 -20.65 -4.21
C PRO A 188 -54.78 -19.49 -3.82
N GLU A 189 -54.45 -18.46 -4.63
CA GLU A 189 -55.19 -17.58 -5.58
C GLU A 189 -56.08 -16.51 -4.89
N ASP A 190 -56.20 -15.26 -5.36
CA ASP A 190 -55.76 -14.64 -6.62
C ASP A 190 -55.51 -13.09 -6.50
N SER A 191 -54.96 -12.51 -7.59
CA SER A 191 -54.70 -11.12 -8.04
C SER A 191 -55.72 -10.00 -7.66
N LYS A 192 -55.47 -8.69 -7.87
CA LYS A 192 -55.38 -7.86 -9.13
C LYS A 192 -55.02 -6.39 -8.74
N THR A 193 -54.67 -5.36 -9.56
CA THR A 193 -54.14 -5.04 -10.93
C THR A 193 -54.03 -3.49 -11.02
N SER A 194 -53.28 -2.78 -11.89
CA SER A 194 -52.06 -2.99 -12.71
C SER A 194 -51.68 -1.67 -13.45
N ALA A 195 -50.46 -1.56 -14.01
CA ALA A 195 -49.98 -0.52 -14.98
C ALA A 195 -49.76 0.94 -14.44
N SER A 196 -48.97 1.85 -15.04
CA SER A 196 -48.10 1.79 -16.24
C SER A 196 -47.00 2.89 -16.33
N THR A 197 -46.08 2.74 -17.30
CA THR A 197 -45.29 3.77 -18.06
C THR A 197 -44.36 4.81 -17.41
N THR A 198 -43.07 4.79 -17.81
CA THR A 198 -42.08 5.92 -17.96
C THR A 198 -41.69 6.74 -16.71
N LYS A 199 -40.50 7.34 -16.54
CA LYS A 199 -39.56 8.00 -17.48
C LYS A 199 -38.19 8.25 -16.79
N LEU A 200 -37.08 8.43 -17.52
CA LEU A 200 -35.83 9.00 -16.95
C LEU A 200 -35.91 10.53 -16.81
N PRO A 201 -35.24 11.11 -15.79
CA PRO A 201 -34.28 12.21 -16.01
C PRO A 201 -33.04 12.09 -15.06
N PRO A 202 -32.20 13.12 -14.84
CA PRO A 202 -30.98 13.38 -15.63
C PRO A 202 -29.67 13.35 -14.78
N PRO A 203 -28.48 13.40 -15.40
CA PRO A 203 -27.23 13.65 -14.67
C PRO A 203 -27.18 15.08 -14.09
N VAL A 204 -26.43 15.26 -13.00
CA VAL A 204 -26.17 16.57 -12.35
C VAL A 204 -24.69 16.92 -12.44
N GLU A 205 -24.39 18.21 -12.54
CA GLU A 205 -23.12 18.76 -13.03
C GLU A 205 -21.99 18.87 -11.98
N GLN A 206 -20.79 19.16 -12.49
CA GLN A 206 -19.59 19.47 -11.70
C GLN A 206 -19.70 20.85 -11.02
N PRO A 207 -19.29 20.99 -9.75
CA PRO A 207 -18.84 22.28 -9.22
C PRO A 207 -17.48 22.67 -9.84
N SER A 208 -17.34 23.92 -10.25
CA SER A 208 -16.15 24.45 -10.93
C SER A 208 -15.02 24.82 -9.95
N ALA A 209 -13.78 24.81 -10.45
CA ALA A 209 -12.59 25.02 -9.62
C ALA A 209 -12.31 26.49 -9.27
N SER A 210 -12.24 26.78 -7.97
CA SER A 210 -11.68 28.04 -7.44
C SER A 210 -10.15 28.04 -7.59
N LYS A 211 -9.58 29.06 -8.25
CA LYS A 211 -8.13 29.23 -8.38
C LYS A 211 -7.57 30.06 -7.23
N GLU A 212 -6.91 29.42 -6.27
CA GLU A 212 -5.96 30.10 -5.39
C GLU A 212 -4.51 29.96 -5.92
N LYS A 213 -3.71 31.01 -5.74
CA LYS A 213 -2.32 31.07 -6.23
C LYS A 213 -1.36 30.42 -5.24
N VAL A 214 -0.94 29.19 -5.52
CA VAL A 214 0.31 28.66 -4.94
C VAL A 214 1.49 29.33 -5.66
N LYS A 215 2.55 29.70 -4.92
CA LYS A 215 3.78 30.26 -5.51
C LYS A 215 4.57 29.15 -6.21
N GLU A 216 5.09 29.45 -7.39
CA GLU A 216 5.88 28.51 -8.19
C GLU A 216 7.20 28.16 -7.48
N ASP A 217 7.49 26.87 -7.32
CA ASP A 217 8.81 26.36 -6.95
C ASP A 217 9.67 26.26 -8.24
N PRO A 218 10.75 27.04 -8.38
CA PRO A 218 11.61 27.00 -9.56
C PRO A 218 12.22 25.63 -9.85
N LEU A 219 12.34 24.76 -8.84
CA LEU A 219 12.97 23.44 -8.97
C LEU A 219 12.00 22.36 -9.46
N GLY A 220 10.71 22.47 -9.11
CA GLY A 220 9.66 21.58 -9.64
C GLY A 220 9.52 21.74 -11.16
N ASP A 221 9.51 22.98 -11.63
CA ASP A 221 9.42 23.35 -13.04
C ASP A 221 10.60 22.79 -13.88
N ALA A 222 11.81 22.82 -13.32
CA ALA A 222 13.00 22.26 -13.95
C ALA A 222 12.96 20.74 -14.06
N ARG A 223 12.51 20.04 -13.00
CA ARG A 223 12.36 18.57 -13.00
C ARG A 223 11.32 18.10 -14.00
N THR A 224 10.17 18.77 -14.09
CA THR A 224 9.11 18.44 -15.04
C THR A 224 9.58 18.54 -16.49
N LYS A 225 10.26 19.64 -16.85
CA LYS A 225 10.81 19.84 -18.21
C LYS A 225 11.85 18.79 -18.61
N ILE A 226 12.72 18.37 -17.69
CA ILE A 226 13.68 17.28 -17.92
C ILE A 226 12.94 15.96 -18.15
N GLN A 227 11.91 15.65 -17.36
CA GLN A 227 11.14 14.40 -17.48
C GLN A 227 10.35 14.33 -18.80
N GLU A 228 9.75 15.45 -19.23
CA GLU A 228 9.09 15.57 -20.54
C GLU A 228 10.07 15.35 -21.69
N GLU A 229 11.27 15.94 -21.63
CA GLU A 229 12.26 15.81 -22.70
C GLU A 229 12.89 14.39 -22.75
N ILE A 230 13.10 13.73 -21.61
CA ILE A 230 13.50 12.30 -21.57
C ILE A 230 12.42 11.43 -22.21
N THR A 231 11.14 11.67 -21.89
CA THR A 231 10.00 10.94 -22.45
C THR A 231 9.91 11.12 -23.97
N ARG A 232 10.22 12.33 -24.47
CA ARG A 232 10.27 12.65 -25.90
C ARG A 232 11.42 11.95 -26.63
N GLU A 233 12.65 12.00 -26.11
CA GLU A 233 13.80 11.28 -26.69
C GLU A 233 13.57 9.77 -26.67
N PHE A 234 13.01 9.23 -25.58
CA PHE A 234 12.67 7.81 -25.48
C PHE A 234 11.66 7.39 -26.57
N THR A 235 10.60 8.17 -26.76
CA THR A 235 9.59 7.92 -27.79
C THR A 235 10.19 7.97 -29.20
N ALA A 236 11.09 8.93 -29.47
CA ALA A 236 11.80 9.06 -30.74
C ALA A 236 12.75 7.88 -31.02
N LEU A 237 13.42 7.35 -29.99
CA LEU A 237 14.29 6.18 -30.10
C LEU A 237 13.49 4.87 -30.29
N MET A 238 12.38 4.71 -29.58
CA MET A 238 11.48 3.57 -29.76
C MET A 238 10.85 3.57 -31.17
N ALA A 239 10.50 4.73 -31.71
CA ALA A 239 9.98 4.88 -33.07
C ALA A 239 10.98 4.52 -34.18
N GLN A 240 12.28 4.45 -33.88
CA GLN A 240 13.31 3.98 -34.82
C GLN A 240 13.40 2.45 -34.90
N GLY A 241 12.82 1.71 -33.94
CA GLY A 241 12.74 0.24 -33.95
C GLY A 241 14.08 -0.52 -33.81
N THR A 242 15.20 0.19 -33.67
CA THR A 242 16.57 -0.37 -33.67
C THR A 242 17.10 -0.74 -32.29
N LEU A 243 16.41 -0.34 -31.21
CA LEU A 243 16.86 -0.49 -29.82
C LEU A 243 15.80 -1.19 -28.97
N ARG A 244 16.23 -1.95 -27.95
CA ARG A 244 15.32 -2.44 -26.90
C ARG A 244 14.94 -1.30 -25.97
N ALA A 245 13.78 -1.39 -25.31
CA ALA A 245 13.27 -0.33 -24.44
C ALA A 245 14.25 0.08 -23.31
N SER A 246 15.01 -0.87 -22.75
CA SER A 246 16.07 -0.60 -21.77
C SER A 246 17.22 0.25 -22.34
N GLU A 247 17.62 -0.01 -23.59
CA GLU A 247 18.70 0.70 -24.28
C GLU A 247 18.24 2.08 -24.75
N ALA A 248 17.01 2.17 -25.28
CA ALA A 248 16.37 3.43 -25.64
C ALA A 248 16.19 4.35 -24.42
N ALA A 249 15.76 3.82 -23.27
CA ALA A 249 15.61 4.58 -22.03
C ALA A 249 16.97 5.10 -21.51
N ALA A 250 17.99 4.22 -21.43
CA ALA A 250 19.33 4.61 -21.02
C ALA A 250 19.95 5.67 -21.95
N MET A 251 19.72 5.54 -23.27
CA MET A 251 20.21 6.50 -24.26
C MET A 251 19.46 7.84 -24.21
N ALA A 252 18.13 7.83 -24.03
CA ALA A 252 17.32 9.04 -23.87
C ALA A 252 17.77 9.84 -22.64
N THR A 253 17.82 9.20 -21.46
CA THR A 253 18.29 9.82 -20.22
C THR A 253 19.71 10.37 -20.38
N LYS A 254 20.63 9.61 -20.99
CA LYS A 254 21.99 10.08 -21.26
C LYS A 254 22.04 11.32 -22.16
N ARG A 255 21.26 11.35 -23.25
CA ARG A 255 21.21 12.51 -24.18
C ARG A 255 20.70 13.76 -23.49
N VAL A 256 19.60 13.66 -22.73
CA VAL A 256 19.02 14.81 -22.02
C VAL A 256 19.95 15.28 -20.89
N MET A 257 20.53 14.37 -20.11
CA MET A 257 21.51 14.74 -19.08
C MET A 257 22.77 15.39 -19.68
N GLN A 258 23.23 14.99 -20.86
CA GLN A 258 24.31 15.69 -21.57
C GLN A 258 23.88 17.09 -22.02
N LYS A 259 22.68 17.22 -22.60
CA LYS A 259 22.11 18.50 -23.07
C LYS A 259 22.00 19.53 -21.94
N TYR A 260 21.53 19.12 -20.75
CA TYR A 260 21.46 19.99 -19.58
C TYR A 260 22.82 20.15 -18.86
N GLY A 261 23.71 19.15 -18.91
CA GLY A 261 25.06 19.24 -18.34
C GLY A 261 25.93 20.32 -19.00
N HIS A 262 25.75 20.58 -20.30
CA HIS A 262 26.48 21.64 -21.01
C HIS A 262 26.01 23.08 -20.68
N LEU A 263 24.81 23.26 -20.09
CA LEU A 263 24.30 24.60 -19.74
C LEU A 263 25.02 25.22 -18.53
N ASN A 264 25.70 24.44 -17.69
CA ASN A 264 26.43 24.93 -16.52
C ASN A 264 27.91 25.29 -16.79
N VAL A 265 28.35 25.30 -18.06
CA VAL A 265 29.76 25.57 -18.45
C VAL A 265 29.89 26.74 -19.43
N ALA A 266 28.78 27.39 -19.79
CA ALA A 266 28.73 28.56 -20.67
C ALA A 266 28.03 29.74 -19.97
N ALA A 267 28.78 30.41 -19.10
CA ALA A 267 28.48 31.72 -18.51
C ALA A 267 29.52 32.74 -18.99
#